data_AF-A0A8C7HBZ6-F1
#
_entry.id   AF-A0A8C7HBZ6-F1
#
_cell.length_a   1.000
_cell.length_b   1.000
_cell.length_c   1.000
_cell.angle_alpha   90.00
_cell.angle_beta   90.00
_cell.angle_gamma   90.00
#
_symmetry.space_group_name_H-M   'P 1'
#
loop_
_entity.id
_entity.type
_entity.pdbx_description
1 polymer ?
#
loop_
_entity_poly.entity_id
_entity_poly.type
_entity_poly.pdbx_seq_one_letter_code
_entity_poly.pdbx_strand_id
1 'polypeptide(L)'
;MAITGNGSLTISLSVFVISAAFLLKGTAETLSVEGQNLGTDNVSVIEGEMATISCRVKNNDDSVIQLLNPNRQTIYFRDVRPLKDSRFQLVNFSDNELRVSLSNVSLSDEGRYVCQLYTDPPQEAYADITVLVPPGSPIMDSQEDVVSEGNETELTCTAMGSKPAASIRWMKGEQELTGKMTVDETYDGMFTVTSRLRLTVSKEDDGAPVSCIIDHPAVKDLRAQRYLEVLYQPEVKIVQAFPEGLTREGENLELTCIAKGKPQPHQISWLRVDDDVPSHTVITGSDLFIENLNKSYNGTYRCVASNAVGEAYDDYILFVYDSRAGEGAPQKIDHAVIGGVVAVVMFAILCALIVLGRYFARHKGTYFTHEAKGADDAADADTAIINAEGGHNNTEEKKEYYI
;
A
#
# COMPACT_ATOMS: atom_id res chain seq x y z
N MET A 1 -52.74 5.30 72.44
CA MET A 1 -51.54 4.95 73.22
C MET A 1 -50.47 4.57 72.21
N ALA A 2 -49.27 5.15 72.32
CA ALA A 2 -48.15 5.04 71.40
C ALA A 2 -47.86 3.56 71.00
N ILE A 3 -47.29 3.27 69.84
CA ILE A 3 -45.82 3.24 69.67
C ILE A 3 -45.46 3.38 68.18
N THR A 4 -44.48 4.25 67.95
CA THR A 4 -43.69 4.49 66.73
C THR A 4 -42.72 3.35 66.44
N GLY A 5 -42.64 2.90 65.18
CA GLY A 5 -41.59 2.00 64.69
C GLY A 5 -40.87 2.62 63.48
N ASN A 6 -39.63 3.05 63.68
CA ASN A 6 -38.72 3.57 62.65
C ASN A 6 -38.17 2.42 61.80
N GLY A 7 -38.42 2.45 60.49
CA GLY A 7 -37.75 1.63 59.48
C GLY A 7 -36.89 2.51 58.58
N SER A 8 -35.57 2.44 58.76
CA SER A 8 -34.57 3.09 57.90
C SER A 8 -34.41 2.27 56.62
N LEU A 9 -34.73 2.86 55.47
CA LEU A 9 -34.44 2.33 54.13
C LEU A 9 -33.36 3.20 53.50
N THR A 10 -32.12 2.70 53.53
CA THR A 10 -30.99 3.26 52.77
C THR A 10 -31.15 2.90 51.29
N ILE A 11 -31.44 3.89 50.45
CA ILE A 11 -31.47 3.78 48.99
C ILE A 11 -30.08 4.15 48.48
N SER A 12 -29.38 3.19 47.84
CA SER A 12 -28.14 3.49 47.11
C SER A 12 -28.51 4.18 45.79
N LEU A 13 -28.01 5.39 45.59
CA LEU A 13 -28.13 6.11 44.32
C LEU A 13 -26.97 5.68 43.42
N SER A 14 -27.25 4.81 42.46
CA SER A 14 -26.36 4.55 41.32
C SER A 14 -26.45 5.71 40.33
N VAL A 15 -25.39 6.52 40.25
CA VAL A 15 -25.25 7.59 39.26
C VAL A 15 -24.97 6.95 37.90
N PHE A 16 -25.97 6.94 37.02
CA PHE A 16 -25.78 6.69 35.60
C PHE A 16 -25.21 7.95 34.94
N VAL A 17 -23.94 7.90 34.51
CA VAL A 17 -23.34 8.92 33.66
C VAL A 17 -23.79 8.67 32.22
N ILE A 18 -24.76 9.46 31.75
CA ILE A 18 -25.15 9.48 30.33
C ILE A 18 -24.13 10.35 29.60
N SER A 19 -23.29 9.73 28.75
CA SER A 19 -22.42 10.44 27.82
C SER A 19 -23.26 11.03 26.68
N ALA A 20 -23.45 12.35 26.70
CA ALA A 20 -23.91 13.11 25.54
C ALA A 20 -22.67 13.65 24.81
N ALA A 21 -22.26 12.97 23.73
CA ALA A 21 -21.24 13.46 22.81
C ALA A 21 -21.85 14.59 21.95
N PHE A 22 -21.61 15.84 22.33
CA PHE A 22 -21.79 16.98 21.44
C PHE A 22 -20.54 17.10 20.55
N LEU A 23 -20.74 16.86 19.25
CA LEU A 23 -19.79 17.17 18.18
C LEU A 23 -19.63 18.70 18.06
N LEU A 24 -18.66 19.26 18.78
CA LEU A 24 -18.08 20.55 18.42
C LEU A 24 -17.03 20.31 17.33
N LYS A 25 -17.44 20.47 16.06
CA LYS A 25 -16.50 20.81 14.99
C LYS A 25 -15.97 22.21 15.29
N GLY A 26 -14.95 22.28 16.15
CA GLY A 26 -14.12 23.47 16.28
C GLY A 26 -13.25 23.56 15.03
N THR A 27 -13.65 24.41 14.09
CA THR A 27 -12.70 25.01 13.17
C THR A 27 -11.68 25.75 14.04
N ALA A 28 -10.41 25.34 13.97
CA ALA A 28 -9.32 26.15 14.48
C ALA A 28 -9.21 27.37 13.56
N GLU A 29 -10.10 28.33 13.74
CA GLU A 29 -9.91 29.69 13.25
C GLU A 29 -8.76 30.28 14.05
N THR A 30 -7.62 30.43 13.38
CA THR A 30 -6.57 31.33 13.81
C THR A 30 -7.21 32.71 13.98
N LEU A 31 -7.34 33.17 15.22
CA LEU A 31 -7.67 34.55 15.56
C LEU A 31 -6.61 35.46 14.93
N SER A 32 -6.84 35.91 13.69
CA SER A 32 -6.17 37.10 13.19
C SER A 32 -6.76 38.27 13.94
N VAL A 33 -5.97 38.89 14.81
CA VAL A 33 -6.33 40.12 15.51
C VAL A 33 -6.63 41.20 14.47
N GLU A 34 -7.92 41.45 14.21
CA GLU A 34 -8.37 42.62 13.46
C GLU A 34 -7.99 43.86 14.28
N GLY A 35 -6.85 44.48 13.94
CA GLY A 35 -6.37 45.70 14.61
C GLY A 35 -4.86 45.91 14.60
N GLN A 36 -4.06 44.93 14.19
CA GLN A 36 -2.60 45.06 14.20
C GLN A 36 -2.04 45.50 12.85
N ASN A 37 -1.43 46.70 12.80
CA ASN A 37 -0.83 47.26 11.59
C ASN A 37 0.57 46.71 11.30
N LEU A 38 1.19 46.01 12.26
CA LEU A 38 2.51 45.41 12.15
C LEU A 38 2.43 43.88 12.05
N GLY A 39 3.18 43.28 11.12
CA GLY A 39 3.27 41.83 10.94
C GLY A 39 4.68 41.35 10.60
N THR A 40 4.93 40.07 10.88
CA THR A 40 6.16 39.34 10.54
C THR A 40 5.83 37.84 10.49
N ASP A 41 6.68 37.04 9.83
CA ASP A 41 6.49 35.60 9.70
C ASP A 41 7.55 34.82 10.48
N ASN A 42 7.22 33.59 10.87
CA ASN A 42 8.19 32.64 11.40
C ASN A 42 9.16 32.19 10.30
N VAL A 43 10.40 31.88 10.69
CA VAL A 43 11.46 31.53 9.74
C VAL A 43 12.11 30.23 10.19
N SER A 44 12.06 29.21 9.34
CA SER A 44 12.88 28.00 9.49
C SER A 44 14.08 28.09 8.58
N VAL A 45 15.27 27.82 9.11
CA VAL A 45 16.54 27.99 8.39
C VAL A 45 17.48 26.85 8.75
N ILE A 46 18.23 26.35 7.77
CA ILE A 46 19.23 25.31 8.01
C ILE A 46 20.45 25.94 8.71
N GLU A 47 21.04 25.24 9.67
CA GLU A 47 22.27 25.70 10.34
C GLU A 47 23.37 26.05 9.31
N GLY A 48 24.02 27.19 9.53
CA GLY A 48 25.03 27.77 8.64
C GLY A 48 24.46 28.61 7.49
N GLU A 49 23.18 28.48 7.16
CA GLU A 49 22.54 29.28 6.11
C GLU A 49 22.17 30.69 6.59
N MET A 50 21.49 31.45 5.71
CA MET A 50 21.05 32.82 5.94
C MET A 50 19.55 32.87 6.21
N ALA A 51 19.15 33.41 7.35
CA ALA A 51 17.75 33.74 7.65
C ALA A 51 17.43 35.18 7.24
N THR A 52 16.17 35.47 6.93
CA THR A 52 15.70 36.83 6.67
C THR A 52 14.46 37.13 7.50
N ILE A 53 14.54 38.18 8.32
CA ILE A 53 13.43 38.68 9.13
C ILE A 53 12.85 39.92 8.43
N SER A 54 11.53 39.98 8.27
CA SER A 54 10.84 41.09 7.59
C SER A 54 9.70 41.60 8.47
N CYS A 55 9.90 42.76 9.07
CA CYS A 55 8.87 43.51 9.79
C CYS A 55 8.11 44.37 8.79
N ARG A 56 6.81 44.15 8.63
CA ARG A 56 5.97 44.83 7.63
C ARG A 56 4.84 45.59 8.30
N VAL A 57 4.67 46.86 7.93
CA VAL A 57 3.64 47.75 8.45
C VAL A 57 2.63 48.10 7.36
N LYS A 58 1.34 48.01 7.67
CA LYS A 58 0.26 48.48 6.80
C LYS A 58 -0.06 49.94 7.12
N ASN A 59 -0.04 50.80 6.10
CA ASN A 59 -0.35 52.23 6.20
C ASN A 59 0.47 52.94 7.29
N ASN A 60 1.80 52.84 7.22
CA ASN A 60 2.65 53.51 8.22
C ASN A 60 2.49 55.04 8.15
N ASP A 61 2.40 55.67 9.32
CA ASP A 61 2.27 57.12 9.52
C ASP A 61 3.61 57.76 9.92
N ASP A 62 4.69 57.31 9.27
CA ASP A 62 6.09 57.63 9.60
C ASP A 62 6.56 57.13 10.99
N SER A 63 5.78 56.24 11.62
CA SER A 63 6.18 55.57 12.87
C SER A 63 7.45 54.73 12.67
N VAL A 64 8.28 54.65 13.72
CA VAL A 64 9.59 53.97 13.65
C VAL A 64 9.45 52.47 13.85
N ILE A 65 10.07 51.69 12.95
CA ILE A 65 10.21 50.24 13.06
C ILE A 65 11.55 49.89 13.73
N GLN A 66 11.50 48.99 14.71
CA GLN A 66 12.65 48.44 15.41
C GLN A 66 12.59 46.91 15.38
N LEU A 67 13.75 46.27 15.21
CA LEU A 67 13.92 44.83 15.33
C LEU A 67 14.77 44.52 16.57
N LEU A 68 14.26 43.63 17.43
CA LEU A 68 14.90 43.18 18.66
C LEU A 68 15.22 41.67 18.57
N ASN A 69 16.34 41.26 19.16
CA ASN A 69 16.69 39.84 19.31
C ASN A 69 15.91 39.19 20.48
N PRO A 70 16.05 37.86 20.70
CA PRO A 70 15.37 37.17 21.81
C PRO A 70 15.71 37.71 23.21
N ASN A 71 16.87 38.35 23.37
CA ASN A 71 17.29 39.00 24.62
C ASN A 71 16.80 40.46 24.72
N ARG A 72 15.89 40.90 23.86
CA ARG A 72 15.38 42.27 23.74
C ARG A 72 16.47 43.33 23.50
N GLN A 73 17.57 42.96 22.86
CA GLN A 73 18.58 43.91 22.38
C GLN A 73 18.22 44.40 20.99
N THR A 74 18.39 45.69 20.75
CA THR A 74 18.10 46.32 19.44
C THR A 74 19.09 45.87 18.38
N ILE A 75 18.60 45.10 17.40
CA ILE A 75 19.35 44.73 16.21
C ILE A 75 19.38 45.93 15.26
N TYR A 76 18.21 46.41 14.85
CA TYR A 76 18.04 47.59 14.00
C TYR A 76 17.01 48.54 14.60
N PHE A 77 17.28 49.83 14.51
CA PHE A 77 16.34 50.91 14.77
C PHE A 77 16.35 51.80 13.53
N ARG A 78 15.27 51.77 12.74
CA ARG A 78 15.29 52.24 11.34
C ARG A 78 16.37 51.50 10.53
N ASP A 79 17.25 52.24 9.87
CA ASP A 79 18.39 51.76 9.07
C ASP A 79 19.70 51.63 9.87
N VAL A 80 19.70 52.00 11.16
CA VAL A 80 20.89 51.96 12.00
C VAL A 80 20.95 50.63 12.76
N ARG A 81 22.15 50.01 12.83
CA ARG A 81 22.43 48.77 13.60
C ARG A 81 23.19 49.07 14.90
N PRO A 82 22.54 49.21 16.07
CA PRO A 82 23.24 49.41 17.35
C PRO A 82 23.98 48.16 17.83
N LEU A 83 23.46 46.96 17.50
CA LEU A 83 24.09 45.70 17.86
C LEU A 83 25.41 45.52 17.09
N LYS A 84 26.47 45.11 17.79
CA LYS A 84 27.81 44.91 17.20
C LYS A 84 27.98 43.59 16.44
N ASP A 85 26.95 42.73 16.43
CA ASP A 85 26.99 41.48 15.68
C ASP A 85 26.91 41.78 14.17
N SER A 86 28.03 41.54 13.47
CA SER A 86 28.16 41.82 12.05
C SER A 86 27.39 40.85 11.15
N ARG A 87 26.82 39.76 11.69
CA ARG A 87 26.03 38.80 10.92
C ARG A 87 24.66 39.34 10.51
N PHE A 88 24.13 40.33 11.24
CA PHE A 88 22.87 40.99 10.91
C PHE A 88 23.06 42.11 9.90
N GLN A 89 22.66 41.94 8.65
CA GLN A 89 22.84 42.95 7.59
C GLN A 89 21.48 43.50 7.13
N LEU A 90 21.43 44.81 6.86
CA LEU A 90 20.23 45.46 6.35
C LEU A 90 20.01 45.04 4.89
N VAL A 91 18.86 44.45 4.60
CA VAL A 91 18.47 44.04 3.24
C VAL A 91 17.63 45.13 2.59
N ASN A 92 16.62 45.64 3.30
CA ASN A 92 15.74 46.70 2.84
C ASN A 92 15.26 47.53 4.04
N PHE A 93 15.15 48.83 3.85
CA PHE A 93 14.47 49.73 4.77
C PHE A 93 13.60 50.72 3.99
N SER A 94 12.34 50.81 4.38
CA SER A 94 11.36 51.79 3.91
C SER A 94 10.40 52.13 5.05
N ASP A 95 9.50 53.09 4.83
CA ASP A 95 8.49 53.44 5.84
C ASP A 95 7.59 52.24 6.17
N ASN A 96 7.39 51.28 5.27
CA ASN A 96 6.49 50.14 5.51
C ASN A 96 7.22 48.81 5.76
N GLU A 97 8.54 48.75 5.65
CA GLU A 97 9.28 47.50 5.80
C GLU A 97 10.68 47.71 6.37
N LEU A 98 11.02 46.92 7.40
CA LEU A 98 12.38 46.69 7.86
C LEU A 98 12.74 45.22 7.61
N ARG A 99 13.66 44.98 6.66
CA ARG A 99 14.10 43.64 6.27
C ARG A 99 15.58 43.45 6.57
N VAL A 100 15.90 42.43 7.37
CA VAL A 100 17.24 42.16 7.90
C VAL A 100 17.61 40.71 7.64
N SER A 101 18.80 40.47 7.12
CA SER A 101 19.36 39.12 6.98
C SER A 101 20.29 38.78 8.14
N LEU A 102 20.23 37.55 8.63
CA LEU A 102 21.18 36.97 9.58
C LEU A 102 21.97 35.87 8.86
N SER A 103 23.27 36.09 8.63
CA SER A 103 24.15 35.12 7.99
C SER A 103 24.77 34.13 8.98
N ASN A 104 25.09 32.91 8.54
CA ASN A 104 25.74 31.89 9.37
C ASN A 104 24.96 31.65 10.67
N VAL A 105 23.69 31.27 10.50
CA VAL A 105 22.78 30.98 11.60
C VAL A 105 23.26 29.77 12.38
N SER A 106 23.26 29.85 13.70
CA SER A 106 23.61 28.76 14.63
C SER A 106 22.45 28.45 15.56
N LEU A 107 22.50 27.31 16.26
CA LEU A 107 21.50 26.94 17.27
C LEU A 107 21.26 28.00 18.36
N SER A 108 22.26 28.85 18.65
CA SER A 108 22.15 29.93 19.64
C SER A 108 21.36 31.15 19.16
N ASP A 109 21.08 31.25 17.86
CA ASP A 109 20.27 32.32 17.27
C ASP A 109 18.78 32.01 17.30
N GLU A 110 18.41 30.79 17.69
CA GLU A 110 17.02 30.33 17.78
C GLU A 110 16.26 31.15 18.83
N GLY A 111 14.99 31.41 18.56
CA GLY A 111 14.09 32.06 19.50
C GLY A 111 13.21 33.13 18.88
N ARG A 112 12.54 33.87 19.77
CA ARG A 112 11.53 34.86 19.41
C ARG A 112 12.14 36.23 19.18
N TYR A 113 12.19 36.67 17.93
CA TYR A 113 12.54 38.02 17.53
C TYR A 113 11.30 38.91 17.60
N VAL A 114 11.50 40.19 17.91
CA VAL A 114 10.39 41.13 18.09
C VAL A 114 10.54 42.28 17.12
N CYS A 115 9.57 42.44 16.24
CA CYS A 115 9.32 43.66 15.50
C CYS A 115 8.52 44.59 16.40
N GLN A 116 9.02 45.78 16.68
CA GLN A 116 8.32 46.81 17.45
C GLN A 116 8.08 48.04 16.58
N LEU A 117 6.83 48.53 16.58
CA LEU A 117 6.43 49.77 15.92
C LEU A 117 6.13 50.82 17.00
N TYR A 118 6.78 51.98 16.88
CA TYR A 118 6.70 53.08 17.84
C TYR A 118 5.46 53.96 17.61
N THR A 119 4.28 53.39 17.88
CA THR A 119 2.99 54.10 17.97
C THR A 119 2.60 54.35 19.43
N ASP A 120 1.51 55.07 19.67
CA ASP A 120 0.87 55.18 21.00
C ASP A 120 -0.53 54.52 20.98
N PRO A 121 -0.71 53.32 21.56
CA PRO A 121 0.30 52.49 22.25
C PRO A 121 1.27 51.77 21.27
N PRO A 122 2.45 51.31 21.74
CA PRO A 122 3.38 50.55 20.90
C PRO A 122 2.79 49.22 20.43
N GLN A 123 3.12 48.82 19.21
CA GLN A 123 2.71 47.53 18.64
C GLN A 123 3.91 46.59 18.52
N GLU A 124 3.73 45.31 18.87
CA GLU A 124 4.77 44.27 18.76
C GLU A 124 4.27 43.09 17.91
N ALA A 125 5.04 42.68 16.91
CA ALA A 125 4.84 41.44 16.17
C ALA A 125 6.03 40.50 16.40
N TYR A 126 5.77 39.20 16.41
CA TYR A 126 6.76 38.19 16.80
C TYR A 126 7.12 37.27 15.64
N ALA A 127 8.41 37.05 15.45
CA ALA A 127 8.93 36.04 14.52
C ALA A 127 9.72 35.01 15.30
N ASP A 128 9.27 33.76 15.30
CA ASP A 128 10.05 32.66 15.85
C ASP A 128 11.03 32.16 14.76
N ILE A 129 12.34 32.27 15.03
CA ILE A 129 13.37 31.63 14.20
C ILE A 129 13.59 30.22 14.75
N THR A 130 13.43 29.23 13.90
CA THR A 130 13.72 27.81 14.18
C THR A 130 14.90 27.34 13.33
N VAL A 131 15.93 26.80 13.99
CA VAL A 131 17.13 26.31 13.30
C VAL A 131 16.99 24.81 13.07
N LEU A 132 17.14 24.42 11.80
CA LEU A 132 17.06 23.04 11.35
C LEU A 132 18.47 22.45 11.18
N VAL A 133 18.70 21.27 11.73
CA VAL A 133 19.95 20.52 11.56
C VAL A 133 19.62 19.22 10.83
N PRO A 134 20.01 19.04 9.56
CA PRO A 134 19.76 17.81 8.84
C PRO A 134 20.53 16.64 9.48
N PRO A 135 19.96 15.43 9.52
CA PRO A 135 20.70 14.25 9.97
C PRO A 135 21.91 13.97 9.09
N GLY A 136 22.92 13.32 9.67
CA GLY A 136 24.00 12.71 8.91
C GLY A 136 23.52 11.59 7.98
N SER A 137 24.43 11.01 7.19
CA SER A 137 24.09 9.86 6.34
C SER A 137 23.52 8.70 7.18
N PRO A 138 22.41 8.06 6.75
CA PRO A 138 21.82 6.94 7.46
C PRO A 138 22.83 5.82 7.62
N ILE A 139 22.94 5.30 8.84
CA ILE A 139 23.74 4.11 9.12
C ILE A 139 22.77 2.95 9.20
N MET A 140 22.95 1.96 8.32
CA MET A 140 22.11 0.77 8.30
C MET A 140 22.93 -0.49 8.55
N ASP A 141 22.52 -1.26 9.55
CA ASP A 141 23.21 -2.45 10.03
C ASP A 141 22.27 -3.65 10.10
N SER A 142 22.84 -4.85 10.04
CA SER A 142 22.11 -6.11 10.15
C SER A 142 22.69 -6.92 11.31
N GLN A 143 21.84 -7.58 12.08
CA GLN A 143 22.32 -8.53 13.09
C GLN A 143 23.11 -9.69 12.45
N GLU A 144 22.68 -10.13 11.26
CA GLU A 144 23.24 -11.25 10.52
C GLU A 144 23.43 -10.84 9.06
N ASP A 145 24.58 -11.16 8.46
CA ASP A 145 24.82 -10.87 7.04
C ASP A 145 24.08 -11.83 6.12
N VAL A 146 23.88 -13.07 6.57
CA VAL A 146 23.29 -14.17 5.82
C VAL A 146 22.26 -14.88 6.69
N VAL A 147 21.06 -15.09 6.17
CA VAL A 147 19.92 -15.61 6.94
C VAL A 147 19.31 -16.80 6.20
N SER A 148 18.91 -17.86 6.90
CA SER A 148 18.19 -18.97 6.26
C SER A 148 16.70 -18.66 6.13
N GLU A 149 16.07 -19.16 5.05
CA GLU A 149 14.64 -19.08 4.83
C GLU A 149 13.83 -19.54 6.05
N GLY A 150 12.82 -18.76 6.42
CA GLY A 150 11.95 -19.01 7.57
C GLY A 150 12.50 -18.46 8.90
N ASN A 151 13.76 -18.03 8.96
CA ASN A 151 14.31 -17.39 10.15
C ASN A 151 13.97 -15.89 10.19
N GLU A 152 13.94 -15.32 11.40
CA GLU A 152 13.78 -13.89 11.63
C GLU A 152 15.14 -13.21 11.71
N THR A 153 15.28 -12.04 11.10
CA THR A 153 16.45 -11.18 11.21
C THR A 153 16.06 -9.75 11.62
N GLU A 154 16.96 -9.04 12.29
CA GLU A 154 16.77 -7.65 12.73
C GLU A 154 17.71 -6.70 11.96
N LEU A 155 17.12 -5.74 11.25
CA LEU A 155 17.81 -4.62 10.63
C LEU A 155 17.67 -3.37 11.50
N THR A 156 18.74 -2.59 11.61
CA THR A 156 18.75 -1.32 12.34
C THR A 156 19.12 -0.19 11.39
N CYS A 157 18.38 0.93 11.45
CA CYS A 157 18.71 2.15 10.73
C CYS A 157 18.75 3.33 11.70
N THR A 158 19.83 4.11 11.66
CA THR A 158 20.09 5.20 12.60
C THR A 158 20.34 6.51 11.87
N ALA A 159 19.59 7.55 12.25
CA ALA A 159 19.76 8.93 11.84
C ALA A 159 20.30 9.74 13.04
N MET A 160 21.52 10.28 12.93
CA MET A 160 22.19 10.95 14.05
C MET A 160 22.19 12.47 13.88
N GLY A 161 22.05 13.19 15.00
CA GLY A 161 22.30 14.63 15.08
C GLY A 161 21.30 15.51 14.33
N SER A 162 20.02 15.11 14.28
CA SER A 162 18.97 15.88 13.58
C SER A 162 18.23 16.85 14.51
N LYS A 163 17.78 17.99 13.99
CA LYS A 163 16.85 18.89 14.66
C LYS A 163 15.86 19.46 13.64
N PRO A 164 14.54 19.19 13.76
CA PRO A 164 13.90 18.32 14.76
C PRO A 164 14.27 16.83 14.58
N ALA A 165 13.77 15.97 15.47
CA ALA A 165 13.90 14.52 15.31
C ALA A 165 13.38 14.07 13.93
N ALA A 166 14.23 13.40 13.16
CA ALA A 166 13.84 12.83 11.88
C ALA A 166 12.85 11.65 12.04
N SER A 167 12.11 11.33 10.99
CA SER A 167 11.31 10.10 10.95
C SER A 167 11.96 9.05 10.05
N ILE A 168 11.82 7.77 10.40
CA ILE A 168 12.39 6.65 9.65
C ILE A 168 11.27 5.71 9.22
N ARG A 169 11.20 5.41 7.92
CA ARG A 169 10.28 4.43 7.33
C ARG A 169 11.06 3.36 6.57
N TRP A 170 10.52 2.15 6.53
CA TRP A 170 11.17 1.02 5.88
C TRP A 170 10.42 0.62 4.62
N MET A 171 11.16 0.27 3.57
CA MET A 171 10.63 -0.20 2.30
C MET A 171 11.35 -1.49 1.89
N LYS A 172 10.61 -2.55 1.55
CA LYS A 172 11.13 -3.73 0.87
C LYS A 172 10.54 -3.74 -0.54
N GLY A 173 11.34 -3.36 -1.54
CA GLY A 173 10.80 -3.01 -2.86
C GLY A 173 9.76 -1.89 -2.75
N GLU A 174 8.53 -2.15 -3.18
CA GLU A 174 7.38 -1.22 -3.10
C GLU A 174 6.56 -1.36 -1.81
N GLN A 175 6.88 -2.34 -0.96
CA GLN A 175 6.12 -2.62 0.26
C GLN A 175 6.67 -1.82 1.44
N GLU A 176 5.81 -1.02 2.08
CA GLU A 176 6.14 -0.35 3.34
C GLU A 176 6.11 -1.35 4.51
N LEU A 177 7.15 -1.31 5.34
CA LEU A 177 7.32 -2.17 6.51
C LEU A 177 7.30 -1.34 7.80
N THR A 178 6.79 -1.95 8.87
CA THR A 178 6.71 -1.29 10.18
C THR A 178 7.91 -1.65 11.04
N GLY A 179 8.79 -0.66 11.27
CA GLY A 179 9.86 -0.74 12.25
C GLY A 179 9.44 -0.18 13.61
N LYS A 180 10.21 -0.51 14.66
CA LYS A 180 10.09 0.09 15.99
C LYS A 180 11.10 1.21 16.13
N MET A 181 10.61 2.44 16.28
CA MET A 181 11.44 3.65 16.40
C MET A 181 11.71 4.02 17.86
N THR A 182 12.92 4.47 18.14
CA THR A 182 13.36 5.09 19.40
C THR A 182 14.01 6.43 19.10
N VAL A 183 13.67 7.44 19.89
CA VAL A 183 14.16 8.81 19.73
C VAL A 183 14.91 9.20 21.00
N ASP A 184 16.20 9.43 20.86
CA ASP A 184 17.08 9.82 21.96
C ASP A 184 17.51 11.28 21.76
N GLU A 185 17.21 12.13 22.74
CA GLU A 185 17.69 13.52 22.75
C GLU A 185 19.16 13.55 23.17
N THR A 186 19.94 14.34 22.45
CA THR A 186 21.38 14.54 22.65
C THR A 186 21.64 16.01 23.03
N TYR A 187 22.85 16.52 22.82
CA TYR A 187 23.19 17.90 23.18
C TYR A 187 22.50 18.93 22.25
N ASP A 188 22.32 20.16 22.75
CA ASP A 188 21.74 21.31 22.03
C ASP A 188 20.36 21.07 21.37
N GLY A 189 19.58 20.14 21.93
CA GLY A 189 18.24 19.78 21.44
C GLY A 189 18.27 19.05 20.10
N MET A 190 19.39 18.40 19.77
CA MET A 190 19.50 17.48 18.63
C MET A 190 19.07 16.08 19.03
N PHE A 191 18.65 15.29 18.06
CA PHE A 191 18.09 13.96 18.27
C PHE A 191 18.85 12.92 17.45
N THR A 192 19.06 11.76 18.08
CA THR A 192 19.41 10.53 17.39
C THR A 192 18.17 9.64 17.33
N VAL A 193 17.79 9.25 16.12
CA VAL A 193 16.62 8.42 15.87
C VAL A 193 17.09 7.08 15.35
N THR A 194 16.71 6.00 16.03
CA THR A 194 17.03 4.63 15.63
C THR A 194 15.74 3.88 15.36
N SER A 195 15.67 3.16 14.25
CA SER A 195 14.55 2.28 13.92
C SER A 195 15.05 0.85 13.76
N ARG A 196 14.33 -0.11 14.37
CA ARG A 196 14.62 -1.55 14.29
C ARG A 196 13.50 -2.26 13.55
N LEU A 197 13.83 -2.99 12.51
CA LEU A 197 12.91 -3.78 11.71
C LEU A 197 13.20 -5.26 11.92
N ARG A 198 12.19 -6.02 12.33
CA ARG A 198 12.25 -7.49 12.37
C ARG A 198 11.47 -8.06 11.21
N LEU A 199 12.08 -8.99 10.49
CA LEU A 199 11.48 -9.60 9.31
C LEU A 199 11.83 -11.08 9.25
N THR A 200 10.82 -11.92 8.96
CA THR A 200 11.03 -13.32 8.59
C THR A 200 11.31 -13.37 7.10
N VAL A 201 12.47 -13.94 6.71
CA VAL A 201 12.90 -13.98 5.30
C VAL A 201 12.29 -15.18 4.57
N SER A 202 11.93 -14.97 3.30
CA SER A 202 11.62 -16.07 2.36
C SER A 202 12.67 -16.15 1.25
N LYS A 203 12.71 -17.24 0.48
CA LYS A 203 13.61 -17.35 -0.68
C LYS A 203 13.40 -16.24 -1.72
N GLU A 204 12.19 -15.70 -1.84
CA GLU A 204 11.88 -14.60 -2.76
C GLU A 204 12.52 -13.27 -2.33
N ASP A 205 12.94 -13.17 -1.07
CA ASP A 205 13.64 -12.01 -0.54
C ASP A 205 15.15 -12.03 -0.85
N ASP A 206 15.69 -13.13 -1.39
CA ASP A 206 17.11 -13.19 -1.76
C ASP A 206 17.46 -12.16 -2.83
N GLY A 207 18.43 -11.29 -2.52
CA GLY A 207 18.80 -10.16 -3.38
C GLY A 207 17.78 -9.02 -3.43
N ALA A 208 16.72 -9.05 -2.61
CA ALA A 208 15.77 -7.95 -2.52
C ALA A 208 16.36 -6.78 -1.71
N PRO A 209 16.19 -5.51 -2.17
CA PRO A 209 16.63 -4.35 -1.42
C PRO A 209 15.65 -4.00 -0.30
N VAL A 210 16.15 -3.95 0.93
CA VAL A 210 15.48 -3.30 2.05
C VAL A 210 16.09 -1.91 2.20
N SER A 211 15.25 -0.89 2.17
CA SER A 211 15.63 0.52 2.26
C SER A 211 15.07 1.15 3.52
N CYS A 212 15.88 1.90 4.26
CA CYS A 212 15.37 2.87 5.23
C CYS A 212 15.38 4.26 4.61
N ILE A 213 14.25 4.96 4.74
CA ILE A 213 14.01 6.29 4.21
C ILE A 213 13.86 7.22 5.40
N ILE A 214 14.69 8.27 5.43
CA ILE A 214 14.67 9.30 6.45
C ILE A 214 13.95 10.53 5.88
N ASP A 215 12.97 11.03 6.63
CA ASP A 215 12.28 12.28 6.33
C ASP A 215 12.62 13.34 7.38
N HIS A 216 12.98 14.53 6.91
CA HIS A 216 13.39 15.67 7.73
C HIS A 216 13.13 17.00 6.98
N PRO A 217 12.63 18.06 7.62
CA PRO A 217 12.25 19.30 6.92
C PRO A 217 13.38 19.97 6.10
N ALA A 218 14.63 19.78 6.52
CA ALA A 218 15.81 20.35 5.85
C ALA A 218 16.37 19.50 4.69
N VAL A 219 15.98 18.23 4.53
CA VAL A 219 16.56 17.34 3.52
C VAL A 219 15.51 16.39 2.95
N LYS A 220 15.52 16.25 1.62
CA LYS A 220 14.67 15.28 0.92
C LYS A 220 15.49 14.07 0.49
N ASP A 221 14.82 12.94 0.35
CA ASP A 221 15.35 11.73 -0.30
C ASP A 221 16.54 11.04 0.39
N LEU A 222 16.74 11.26 1.69
CA LEU A 222 17.80 10.61 2.44
C LEU A 222 17.46 9.13 2.64
N ARG A 223 18.25 8.22 2.06
CA ARG A 223 17.98 6.77 2.07
C ARG A 223 19.25 5.95 2.25
N ALA A 224 19.15 4.83 2.94
CA ALA A 224 20.13 3.75 2.91
C ALA A 224 19.47 2.44 2.48
N GLN A 225 20.23 1.56 1.84
CA GLN A 225 19.72 0.31 1.26
C GLN A 225 20.69 -0.84 1.56
N ARG A 226 20.16 -2.04 1.75
CA ARG A 226 20.90 -3.27 1.93
C ARG A 226 20.15 -4.39 1.25
N TYR A 227 20.92 -5.29 0.65
CA TYR A 227 20.39 -6.46 -0.04
C TYR A 227 20.39 -7.62 0.94
N LEU A 228 19.27 -8.33 1.03
CA LEU A 228 19.18 -9.53 1.86
C LEU A 228 19.91 -10.68 1.16
N GLU A 229 20.68 -11.45 1.92
CA GLU A 229 21.27 -12.69 1.47
C GLU A 229 20.57 -13.86 2.19
N VAL A 230 19.70 -14.56 1.45
CA VAL A 230 18.85 -15.61 2.00
C VAL A 230 19.29 -16.99 1.50
N LEU A 231 19.62 -17.88 2.42
CA LEU A 231 19.91 -19.28 2.10
C LEU A 231 18.62 -20.10 2.15
N TYR A 232 18.39 -20.94 1.14
CA TYR A 232 17.19 -21.78 1.05
C TYR A 232 17.54 -23.17 0.53
N GLN A 233 16.73 -24.15 0.93
CA GLN A 233 16.88 -25.54 0.50
C GLN A 233 16.65 -25.68 -1.02
N PRO A 234 17.10 -26.78 -1.64
CA PRO A 234 16.90 -26.98 -3.08
C PRO A 234 15.42 -27.08 -3.45
N GLU A 235 15.07 -26.60 -4.64
CA GLU A 235 13.86 -26.95 -5.37
C GLU A 235 14.23 -27.91 -6.47
N VAL A 236 13.59 -29.08 -6.48
CA VAL A 236 13.88 -30.15 -7.42
C VAL A 236 12.72 -30.32 -8.39
N LYS A 237 13.05 -30.51 -9.66
CA LYS A 237 12.08 -30.85 -10.70
C LYS A 237 12.67 -31.86 -11.66
N ILE A 238 11.97 -32.96 -11.86
CA ILE A 238 12.31 -33.95 -12.89
C ILE A 238 11.62 -33.56 -14.20
N VAL A 239 12.38 -33.58 -15.28
CA VAL A 239 11.88 -33.38 -16.64
C VAL A 239 12.25 -34.61 -17.46
N GLN A 240 11.28 -35.18 -18.17
CA GLN A 240 11.55 -36.19 -19.17
C GLN A 240 12.14 -35.51 -20.41
N ALA A 241 13.43 -35.72 -20.64
CA ALA A 241 14.16 -35.19 -21.79
C ALA A 241 13.88 -36.03 -23.05
N PHE A 242 13.69 -37.35 -22.90
CA PHE A 242 13.36 -38.26 -23.99
C PHE A 242 12.59 -39.51 -23.49
N PRO A 243 11.63 -40.06 -24.25
CA PRO A 243 11.06 -39.56 -25.51
C PRO A 243 10.14 -38.35 -25.25
N GLU A 244 9.78 -37.60 -26.29
CA GLU A 244 8.71 -36.61 -26.17
C GLU A 244 7.35 -37.32 -26.11
N GLY A 245 6.75 -37.40 -24.93
CA GLY A 245 5.42 -37.99 -24.72
C GLY A 245 5.44 -39.34 -24.00
N LEU A 246 4.63 -40.28 -24.47
CA LEU A 246 4.44 -41.57 -23.79
C LEU A 246 5.66 -42.48 -24.01
N THR A 247 6.18 -43.04 -22.92
CA THR A 247 7.26 -44.04 -22.93
C THR A 247 6.75 -45.41 -23.36
N ARG A 248 7.31 -46.00 -24.42
CA ARG A 248 6.93 -47.33 -24.91
C ARG A 248 8.01 -48.38 -24.65
N GLU A 249 7.59 -49.63 -24.59
CA GLU A 249 8.47 -50.78 -24.47
C GLU A 249 9.47 -50.81 -25.65
N GLY A 250 10.75 -50.93 -25.34
CA GLY A 250 11.85 -50.87 -26.31
C GLY A 250 12.42 -49.48 -26.59
N GLU A 251 11.79 -48.40 -26.13
CA GLU A 251 12.34 -47.04 -26.23
C GLU A 251 13.37 -46.76 -25.13
N ASN A 252 14.15 -45.69 -25.28
CA ASN A 252 15.05 -45.21 -24.24
C ASN A 252 14.36 -44.13 -23.41
N LEU A 253 14.69 -44.03 -22.13
CA LEU A 253 14.23 -42.97 -21.25
C LEU A 253 15.41 -42.10 -20.83
N GLU A 254 15.23 -40.79 -20.91
CA GLU A 254 16.15 -39.82 -20.34
C GLU A 254 15.35 -38.89 -19.41
N LEU A 255 15.74 -38.87 -18.14
CA LEU A 255 15.21 -37.96 -17.13
C LEU A 255 16.30 -37.01 -16.69
N THR A 256 16.03 -35.71 -16.74
CA THR A 256 16.92 -34.67 -16.24
C THR A 256 16.40 -34.14 -14.91
N CYS A 257 17.24 -34.15 -13.88
CA CYS A 257 16.93 -33.55 -12.60
C CYS A 257 17.41 -32.10 -12.54
N ILE A 258 16.47 -31.16 -12.53
CA ILE A 258 16.76 -29.73 -12.39
C ILE A 258 16.63 -29.36 -10.92
N ALA A 259 17.75 -29.04 -10.28
CA ALA A 259 17.78 -28.58 -8.89
C ALA A 259 18.28 -27.13 -8.81
N LYS A 260 17.59 -26.28 -8.05
CA LYS A 260 18.00 -24.89 -7.78
C LYS A 260 17.95 -24.63 -6.29
N GLY A 261 19.00 -24.03 -5.73
CA GLY A 261 19.04 -23.69 -4.30
C GLY A 261 20.12 -22.66 -4.02
N LYS A 262 20.11 -22.09 -2.82
CA LYS A 262 21.19 -21.23 -2.33
C LYS A 262 21.68 -21.72 -0.97
N PRO A 263 22.91 -22.26 -0.86
CA PRO A 263 23.90 -22.43 -1.94
C PRO A 263 23.46 -23.44 -3.01
N GLN A 264 24.09 -23.39 -4.19
CA GLN A 264 23.79 -24.33 -5.28
C GLN A 264 23.99 -25.78 -4.81
N PRO A 265 23.06 -26.70 -5.11
CA PRO A 265 23.17 -28.10 -4.71
C PRO A 265 24.40 -28.74 -5.35
N HIS A 266 25.24 -29.40 -4.54
CA HIS A 266 26.46 -30.06 -5.01
C HIS A 266 26.32 -31.59 -5.08
N GLN A 267 25.25 -32.13 -4.49
CA GLN A 267 24.95 -33.55 -4.47
C GLN A 267 23.55 -33.76 -5.06
N ILE A 268 23.50 -34.51 -6.16
CA ILE A 268 22.27 -34.95 -6.82
C ILE A 268 22.35 -36.47 -6.93
N SER A 269 21.32 -37.17 -6.47
CA SER A 269 21.25 -38.63 -6.50
C SER A 269 19.89 -39.11 -6.99
N TRP A 270 19.91 -40.16 -7.80
CA TRP A 270 18.72 -40.85 -8.26
C TRP A 270 18.50 -42.13 -7.46
N LEU A 271 17.25 -42.39 -7.11
CA LEU A 271 16.81 -43.64 -6.50
C LEU A 271 15.45 -44.04 -7.05
N ARG A 272 15.09 -45.31 -6.93
CA ARG A 272 13.74 -45.80 -7.17
C ARG A 272 13.13 -46.13 -5.81
N VAL A 273 11.90 -45.67 -5.56
CA VAL A 273 11.36 -45.58 -4.19
C VAL A 273 11.18 -46.96 -3.55
N ASP A 274 10.68 -47.93 -4.31
CA ASP A 274 10.31 -49.26 -3.81
C ASP A 274 11.26 -50.38 -4.25
N ASP A 275 12.31 -50.06 -5.02
CA ASP A 275 13.19 -51.04 -5.66
C ASP A 275 14.53 -50.38 -6.03
N ASP A 276 15.52 -51.18 -6.42
CA ASP A 276 16.76 -50.65 -6.96
C ASP A 276 16.54 -50.08 -8.37
N VAL A 277 17.31 -49.04 -8.70
CA VAL A 277 17.39 -48.56 -10.09
C VAL A 277 17.90 -49.71 -10.99
N PRO A 278 17.36 -49.90 -12.21
CA PRO A 278 17.81 -50.96 -13.09
C PRO A 278 19.33 -50.96 -13.28
N SER A 279 19.98 -52.13 -13.28
CA SER A 279 21.44 -52.24 -13.26
C SER A 279 22.17 -51.64 -14.48
N HIS A 280 21.46 -51.44 -15.59
CA HIS A 280 21.95 -50.80 -16.81
C HIS A 280 21.60 -49.30 -16.89
N THR A 281 21.05 -48.72 -15.81
CA THR A 281 20.81 -47.28 -15.71
C THR A 281 22.13 -46.54 -15.69
N VAL A 282 22.27 -45.54 -16.54
CA VAL A 282 23.45 -44.66 -16.59
C VAL A 282 23.08 -43.32 -15.96
N ILE A 283 23.75 -42.96 -14.86
CA ILE A 283 23.58 -41.66 -14.21
C ILE A 283 24.78 -40.79 -14.56
N THR A 284 24.55 -39.67 -15.27
CA THR A 284 25.58 -38.72 -15.66
C THR A 284 25.25 -37.35 -15.09
N GLY A 285 25.92 -36.97 -13.99
CA GLY A 285 25.61 -35.72 -13.29
C GLY A 285 24.18 -35.75 -12.74
N SER A 286 23.32 -34.89 -13.27
CA SER A 286 21.89 -34.80 -12.92
C SER A 286 20.98 -35.70 -13.76
N ASP A 287 21.49 -36.31 -14.83
CA ASP A 287 20.68 -37.02 -15.81
C ASP A 287 20.68 -38.54 -15.55
N LEU A 288 19.51 -39.15 -15.68
CA LEU A 288 19.28 -40.58 -15.58
C LEU A 288 18.84 -41.12 -16.94
N PHE A 289 19.58 -42.10 -17.45
CA PHE A 289 19.32 -42.73 -18.74
C PHE A 289 19.06 -44.23 -18.57
N ILE A 290 17.95 -44.72 -19.13
CA ILE A 290 17.58 -46.13 -19.17
C ILE A 290 17.39 -46.53 -20.64
N GLU A 291 18.20 -47.44 -21.14
CA GLU A 291 18.07 -47.98 -22.49
C GLU A 291 17.04 -49.13 -22.53
N ASN A 292 16.30 -49.26 -23.63
CA ASN A 292 15.43 -50.42 -23.90
C ASN A 292 14.42 -50.72 -22.77
N LEU A 293 13.49 -49.78 -22.55
CA LEU A 293 12.48 -49.83 -21.51
C LEU A 293 11.68 -51.14 -21.51
N ASN A 294 11.52 -51.71 -20.31
CA ASN A 294 10.67 -52.87 -20.04
C ASN A 294 9.56 -52.48 -19.04
N LYS A 295 8.40 -53.12 -19.13
CA LYS A 295 7.29 -52.96 -18.17
C LYS A 295 7.69 -53.26 -16.72
N SER A 296 8.73 -54.06 -16.47
CA SER A 296 9.27 -54.30 -15.12
C SER A 296 9.93 -53.06 -14.49
N TYR A 297 10.29 -52.06 -15.30
CA TYR A 297 10.92 -50.83 -14.82
C TYR A 297 9.92 -49.77 -14.36
N ASN A 298 8.61 -50.04 -14.49
CA ASN A 298 7.55 -49.18 -13.98
C ASN A 298 7.73 -48.91 -12.49
N GLY A 299 7.48 -47.68 -12.07
CA GLY A 299 7.61 -47.28 -10.67
C GLY A 299 7.95 -45.80 -10.54
N THR A 300 8.20 -45.39 -9.30
CA THR A 300 8.52 -44.01 -8.96
C THR A 300 10.04 -43.84 -8.87
N TYR A 301 10.56 -43.00 -9.75
CA TYR A 301 11.95 -42.56 -9.76
C TYR A 301 12.04 -41.22 -9.05
N ARG A 302 12.91 -41.14 -8.05
CA ARG A 302 13.12 -39.96 -7.22
C ARG A 302 14.48 -39.39 -7.48
N CYS A 303 14.52 -38.09 -7.74
CA CYS A 303 15.75 -37.32 -7.69
C CYS A 303 15.81 -36.60 -6.34
N VAL A 304 16.90 -36.76 -5.60
CA VAL A 304 17.17 -36.05 -4.35
C VAL A 304 18.34 -35.10 -4.58
N ALA A 305 18.17 -33.83 -4.18
CA ALA A 305 19.23 -32.84 -4.19
C ALA A 305 19.41 -32.23 -2.79
N SER A 306 20.66 -31.96 -2.41
CA SER A 306 20.99 -31.40 -1.10
C SER A 306 21.96 -30.22 -1.18
N ASN A 307 21.79 -29.28 -0.25
CA ASN A 307 22.73 -28.19 0.01
C ASN A 307 22.93 -28.00 1.53
N ALA A 308 23.68 -26.97 1.93
CA ALA A 308 23.98 -26.72 3.34
C ALA A 308 22.74 -26.37 4.21
N VAL A 309 21.61 -26.02 3.59
CA VAL A 309 20.37 -25.66 4.27
C VAL A 309 19.48 -26.88 4.47
N GLY A 310 19.42 -27.78 3.49
CA GLY A 310 18.59 -28.97 3.57
C GLY A 310 18.58 -29.81 2.29
N GLU A 311 17.63 -30.75 2.25
CA GLU A 311 17.42 -31.67 1.13
C GLU A 311 15.99 -31.53 0.60
N ALA A 312 15.84 -31.71 -0.70
CA ALA A 312 14.54 -31.78 -1.36
C ALA A 312 14.56 -32.84 -2.46
N TYR A 313 13.38 -33.24 -2.89
CA TYR A 313 13.23 -34.25 -3.93
C TYR A 313 12.02 -33.98 -4.81
N ASP A 314 12.05 -34.59 -5.99
CA ASP A 314 10.89 -34.71 -6.87
C ASP A 314 10.75 -36.16 -7.32
N ASP A 315 9.51 -36.55 -7.63
CA ASP A 315 9.12 -37.92 -7.99
C ASP A 315 8.56 -37.95 -9.41
N TYR A 316 9.12 -38.83 -10.24
CA TYR A 316 8.64 -39.12 -11.58
C TYR A 316 8.10 -40.55 -11.65
N ILE A 317 6.83 -40.68 -12.03
CA ILE A 317 6.18 -41.99 -12.16
C ILE A 317 6.32 -42.49 -13.59
N LEU A 318 7.14 -43.52 -13.78
CA LEU A 318 7.34 -44.17 -15.08
C LEU A 318 6.24 -45.19 -15.36
N PHE A 319 5.57 -45.02 -16.49
CA PHE A 319 4.63 -45.99 -17.06
C PHE A 319 5.03 -46.38 -18.49
N VAL A 320 5.55 -47.59 -18.66
CA VAL A 320 5.93 -48.15 -19.97
C VAL A 320 4.71 -48.75 -20.66
N TYR A 321 4.32 -48.16 -21.77
CA TYR A 321 3.22 -48.63 -22.62
C TYR A 321 3.68 -49.73 -23.58
N ASP A 322 2.74 -50.55 -24.01
CA ASP A 322 3.01 -51.54 -25.05
C ASP A 322 3.39 -50.86 -26.37
N SER A 323 4.44 -51.34 -27.03
CA SER A 323 4.85 -50.91 -28.38
C SER A 323 3.69 -50.95 -29.39
N ARG A 324 2.70 -51.84 -29.16
CA ARG A 324 1.55 -52.08 -30.05
C ARG A 324 0.33 -51.19 -29.80
N ALA A 325 0.34 -50.34 -28.77
CA ALA A 325 -0.78 -49.42 -28.51
C ALA A 325 -0.84 -48.22 -29.49
N GLY A 326 0.05 -48.18 -30.49
CA GLY A 326 0.19 -47.10 -31.47
C GLY A 326 -0.46 -47.32 -32.84
N GLU A 327 -1.23 -48.39 -33.06
CA GLU A 327 -2.02 -48.57 -34.29
C GLU A 327 -3.49 -48.16 -34.08
N GLY A 328 -3.66 -47.03 -33.40
CA GLY A 328 -4.93 -46.41 -33.10
C GLY A 328 -4.70 -44.93 -32.85
N ALA A 329 -4.10 -44.24 -33.83
CA ALA A 329 -4.15 -42.79 -33.85
C ALA A 329 -5.63 -42.39 -33.64
N PRO A 330 -5.95 -41.46 -32.71
CA PRO A 330 -7.26 -40.85 -32.77
C PRO A 330 -7.34 -40.24 -34.16
N GLN A 331 -8.22 -40.76 -35.01
CA GLN A 331 -8.51 -40.12 -36.29
C GLN A 331 -8.76 -38.66 -35.94
N LYS A 332 -7.98 -37.75 -36.52
CA LYS A 332 -8.36 -36.34 -36.57
C LYS A 332 -9.82 -36.35 -36.96
N ILE A 333 -10.71 -35.95 -36.04
CA ILE A 333 -12.09 -35.76 -36.42
C ILE A 333 -12.02 -34.66 -37.46
N ASP A 334 -12.30 -35.01 -38.71
CA ASP A 334 -12.28 -34.05 -39.80
C ASP A 334 -13.17 -32.89 -39.36
N HIS A 335 -12.56 -31.71 -39.16
CA HIS A 335 -13.30 -30.49 -38.84
C HIS A 335 -14.35 -30.18 -39.91
N ALA A 336 -14.26 -30.80 -41.10
CA ALA A 336 -15.27 -30.81 -42.14
C ALA A 336 -16.58 -31.52 -41.72
N VAL A 337 -16.51 -32.61 -40.94
CA VAL A 337 -17.71 -33.34 -40.47
C VAL A 337 -18.40 -32.55 -39.37
N ILE A 338 -17.64 -31.99 -38.42
CA ILE A 338 -18.19 -31.09 -37.38
C ILE A 338 -18.77 -29.83 -38.03
N GLY A 339 -18.06 -29.23 -38.99
CA GLY A 339 -18.54 -28.07 -39.75
C GLY A 339 -19.81 -28.37 -40.55
N GLY A 340 -19.91 -29.56 -41.17
CA GLY A 340 -21.09 -30.00 -41.89
C GLY A 340 -22.31 -30.19 -40.99
N VAL A 341 -22.15 -30.86 -39.85
CA VAL A 341 -23.24 -31.06 -38.88
C VAL A 341 -23.70 -29.72 -38.30
N VAL A 342 -22.77 -28.84 -37.91
CA VAL A 342 -23.10 -27.51 -37.41
C VAL A 342 -23.81 -26.68 -38.48
N ALA A 343 -23.38 -26.72 -39.74
CA ALA A 343 -24.04 -26.01 -40.83
C ALA A 343 -25.48 -26.51 -41.07
N VAL A 344 -25.71 -27.83 -41.04
CA VAL A 344 -27.05 -28.41 -41.21
C VAL A 344 -27.96 -28.04 -40.03
N VAL A 345 -27.45 -28.10 -38.80
CA VAL A 345 -28.21 -27.71 -37.60
C VAL A 345 -28.54 -26.21 -37.63
N MET A 346 -27.58 -25.35 -37.97
CA MET A 346 -27.81 -23.91 -38.10
C MET A 346 -28.81 -23.59 -39.21
N PHE A 347 -28.74 -24.28 -40.36
CA PHE A 347 -29.71 -24.10 -41.44
C PHE A 347 -31.11 -24.56 -41.03
N ALA A 348 -31.23 -25.66 -40.29
CA ALA A 348 -32.51 -26.13 -39.76
C ALA A 348 -33.10 -25.14 -38.75
N ILE A 349 -32.29 -24.58 -37.85
CA ILE A 349 -32.72 -23.54 -36.90
C ILE A 349 -33.18 -22.29 -37.64
N LEU A 350 -32.45 -21.85 -38.67
CA LEU A 350 -32.79 -20.65 -39.44
C LEU A 350 -34.10 -20.85 -40.21
N CYS A 351 -34.31 -22.02 -40.80
CA CYS A 351 -35.59 -22.42 -41.39
C CYS A 351 -36.72 -22.39 -40.35
N ALA A 352 -36.49 -22.97 -39.16
CA ALA A 352 -37.48 -22.98 -38.08
C ALA A 352 -37.82 -21.56 -37.60
N LEU A 353 -36.83 -20.67 -37.49
CA LEU A 353 -37.04 -19.26 -37.12
C LEU A 353 -37.79 -18.49 -38.19
N ILE A 354 -37.59 -18.76 -39.48
CA ILE A 354 -38.39 -18.16 -40.56
C ILE A 354 -39.84 -18.65 -40.48
N VAL A 355 -40.06 -19.94 -40.22
CA VAL A 355 -41.40 -20.52 -40.05
C VAL A 355 -42.09 -19.92 -38.83
N LEU A 356 -41.40 -19.85 -37.68
CA LEU A 356 -41.88 -19.23 -36.46
C LEU A 356 -42.13 -17.72 -36.64
N GLY A 357 -41.24 -17.02 -37.34
CA GLY A 357 -41.42 -15.60 -37.67
C GLY A 357 -42.65 -15.36 -38.53
N ARG A 358 -42.91 -16.22 -39.53
CA ARG A 358 -44.14 -16.18 -40.33
C ARG A 358 -45.39 -16.58 -39.54
N TYR A 359 -45.25 -17.49 -38.58
CA TYR A 359 -46.32 -17.89 -37.67
C TYR A 359 -46.71 -16.73 -36.74
N PHE A 360 -45.73 -16.08 -36.10
CA PHE A 360 -45.96 -14.96 -35.20
C PHE A 360 -46.37 -13.67 -35.94
N ALA A 361 -45.86 -13.41 -37.14
CA ALA A 361 -46.30 -12.28 -37.97
C ALA A 361 -47.76 -12.42 -38.45
N ARG A 362 -48.32 -13.65 -38.47
CA ARG A 362 -49.75 -13.87 -38.73
C ARG A 362 -50.64 -13.59 -37.52
N HIS A 363 -50.08 -13.52 -36.31
CA HIS A 363 -50.84 -13.34 -35.08
C HIS A 363 -50.22 -12.22 -34.24
N LYS A 364 -50.60 -10.97 -34.54
CA LYS A 364 -50.90 -9.90 -33.57
C LYS A 364 -51.05 -8.54 -34.28
N GLY A 365 -52.31 -8.09 -34.38
CA GLY A 365 -52.62 -6.67 -34.26
C GLY A 365 -53.16 -6.44 -32.85
N THR A 366 -52.55 -5.58 -32.06
CA THR A 366 -53.07 -5.14 -30.75
C THR A 366 -53.33 -3.64 -30.81
N TYR A 367 -54.54 -3.22 -30.47
CA TYR A 367 -54.94 -1.82 -30.31
C TYR A 367 -55.10 -1.49 -28.82
N PHE A 368 -54.84 -0.24 -28.43
CA PHE A 368 -54.97 0.26 -27.06
C PHE A 368 -56.41 0.74 -26.82
N THR A 369 -57.05 0.30 -25.73
CA THR A 369 -58.29 0.90 -25.22
C THR A 369 -58.00 1.64 -23.92
N HIS A 370 -58.50 2.86 -23.80
CA HIS A 370 -58.49 3.66 -22.58
C HIS A 370 -59.88 3.52 -21.95
N GLU A 371 -60.02 2.75 -20.87
CA GLU A 371 -61.24 2.74 -20.07
C GLU A 371 -60.93 3.07 -18.61
N ALA A 372 -61.72 3.99 -18.06
CA ALA A 372 -61.57 4.58 -16.74
C ALA A 372 -62.06 3.62 -15.64
N LYS A 373 -61.26 3.47 -14.58
CA LYS A 373 -61.56 2.69 -13.38
C LYS A 373 -62.54 3.50 -12.51
N GLY A 374 -63.79 3.05 -12.41
CA GLY A 374 -64.81 3.74 -11.61
C GLY A 374 -66.22 3.22 -11.83
N ALA A 375 -66.48 1.93 -11.58
CA ALA A 375 -67.83 1.37 -11.63
C ALA A 375 -68.04 0.08 -10.80
N ASP A 376 -67.13 -0.28 -9.89
CA ASP A 376 -67.25 -1.57 -9.18
C ASP A 376 -68.07 -1.51 -7.88
N ASP A 377 -68.54 -0.32 -7.44
CA ASP A 377 -69.34 -0.16 -6.21
C ASP A 377 -70.63 0.69 -6.39
N ALA A 378 -71.21 0.73 -7.60
CA ALA A 378 -72.49 1.41 -7.84
C ALA A 378 -73.66 0.42 -7.77
N ALA A 379 -74.63 0.67 -6.89
CA ALA A 379 -75.81 -0.18 -6.72
C ALA A 379 -76.84 -0.05 -7.88
N ASP A 380 -76.74 1.00 -8.70
CA ASP A 380 -77.52 1.23 -9.91
C ASP A 380 -76.85 2.24 -10.87
N ALA A 381 -77.35 2.29 -12.11
CA ALA A 381 -76.67 2.94 -13.25
C ALA A 381 -76.60 4.48 -13.16
N ASP A 382 -77.46 5.13 -12.38
CA ASP A 382 -77.49 6.60 -12.29
C ASP A 382 -76.49 7.17 -11.28
N THR A 383 -75.83 6.34 -10.47
CA THR A 383 -74.89 6.77 -9.43
C THR A 383 -73.42 6.75 -9.87
N ALA A 384 -73.08 6.11 -10.98
CA ALA A 384 -71.70 6.02 -11.48
C ALA A 384 -71.20 7.31 -12.18
N ILE A 385 -72.09 8.23 -12.53
CA ILE A 385 -71.75 9.39 -13.39
C ILE A 385 -71.18 10.59 -12.61
N ILE A 386 -71.30 10.62 -11.28
CA ILE A 386 -70.99 11.83 -10.49
C ILE A 386 -69.58 11.82 -9.86
N ASN A 387 -68.87 10.68 -9.84
CA ASN A 387 -67.56 10.56 -9.18
C ASN A 387 -66.34 10.50 -10.12
N ALA A 388 -66.49 10.87 -11.40
CA ALA A 388 -65.39 10.91 -12.37
C ALA A 388 -64.59 12.23 -12.28
N GLU A 389 -64.08 12.57 -11.10
CA GLU A 389 -63.15 13.69 -10.92
C GLU A 389 -62.04 13.29 -9.95
N GLY A 390 -60.91 12.82 -10.50
CA GLY A 390 -59.74 12.44 -9.72
C GLY A 390 -58.86 11.47 -10.47
N GLY A 391 -57.83 11.99 -11.13
CA GLY A 391 -56.89 11.18 -11.89
C GLY A 391 -56.15 10.17 -11.02
N HIS A 392 -55.79 9.03 -11.62
CA HIS A 392 -54.56 8.31 -11.26
C HIS A 392 -54.08 7.45 -12.43
N ASN A 393 -52.79 7.63 -12.72
CA ASN A 393 -51.95 6.76 -13.53
C ASN A 393 -52.00 5.33 -12.98
N ASN A 394 -52.40 4.36 -13.80
CA ASN A 394 -51.99 2.96 -13.69
C ASN A 394 -52.35 2.24 -14.99
N THR A 395 -51.37 2.15 -15.89
CA THR A 395 -51.40 1.27 -17.07
C THR A 395 -51.12 -0.16 -16.63
N GLU A 396 -52.17 -0.95 -16.38
CA GLU A 396 -52.05 -2.41 -16.25
C GLU A 396 -52.10 -3.03 -17.66
N GLU A 397 -50.97 -3.59 -18.11
CA GLU A 397 -50.93 -4.44 -19.31
C GLU A 397 -51.63 -5.77 -19.03
N LYS A 398 -52.88 -5.94 -19.49
CA LYS A 398 -53.49 -7.26 -19.63
C LYS A 398 -53.32 -7.78 -21.05
N LYS A 399 -52.64 -8.92 -21.18
CA LYS A 399 -52.50 -9.70 -22.41
C LYS A 399 -53.35 -10.95 -22.27
N GLU A 400 -54.52 -10.97 -22.88
CA GLU A 400 -55.31 -12.20 -23.04
C GLU A 400 -55.13 -12.77 -24.44
N TYR A 401 -54.99 -14.09 -24.50
CA TYR A 401 -54.80 -14.88 -25.71
C TYR A 401 -56.15 -15.47 -26.11
N TYR A 402 -56.61 -15.22 -27.33
CA TYR A 402 -57.66 -16.04 -27.92
C TYR A 402 -57.04 -17.31 -28.53
N ILE A 403 -57.75 -18.42 -28.31
CA ILE A 403 -57.44 -19.80 -28.69
C ILE A 403 -57.23 -19.94 -30.20
#